data_AF-Q6V4B9-F1
#
_entry.id   AF-Q6V4B9-F1
#
_cell.length_a   1.000
_cell.length_b   1.000
_cell.length_c   1.000
_cell.angle_alpha   90.00
_cell.angle_beta   90.00
_cell.angle_gamma   90.00
#
_symmetry.space_group_name_H-M   'P 1'
#
loop_
_entity.id
_entity.type
_entity.pdbx_description
1 polymer ?
#
loop_
_entity_poly.entity_id
_entity_poly.type
_entity_poly.pdbx_seq_one_letter_code
_entity_poly.pdbx_strand_id
1 'polypeptide(L)'
;ARKVLRRLGFCWQELRMHYLPHIAGIALHVHPLLKSLYRMCEELSLAQSGRLVLDVGDKVARQQAGDPLRFYDPTYLEIFLLDWLTRRCIQLGDINATGSDVQLLIEHLKFNDLEAQAKLLIETILSNAPEPDAAGIAAMATTATIKQETDSDNRQSSSCSTAAAASNAFAMRRINALRLTRENAGIALIINQQEFHRNKFLSPRPLQKRNGTDVDKKRLKEVFSLMGYNVETYDNVDHLDIVQHIRSACDRSLLRDSLVVCILSHGFEEAVYGANSIALKITDIENVLCSYETLYNKPKLLVIQACQEKPDQDEEQGQRGLPFKIDVTTQSPGQHINMVRAMSTVNGFPALRHTHMGSWFIQSLCDAIECHSA
;
A
#
# COMPACT_ATOMS: atom_id res chain seq x y z
N ALA A 1 -16.89 30.94 -6.80
CA ALA A 1 -17.45 29.61 -7.15
C ALA A 1 -18.45 29.63 -8.32
N ARG A 2 -19.69 30.14 -8.18
CA ARG A 2 -20.77 30.00 -9.21
C ARG A 2 -20.43 30.50 -10.63
N LYS A 3 -19.70 31.61 -10.78
CA LYS A 3 -19.28 32.13 -12.09
C LYS A 3 -18.20 31.26 -12.77
N VAL A 4 -17.36 30.61 -11.99
CA VAL A 4 -16.29 29.72 -12.48
C VAL A 4 -16.89 28.42 -12.98
N LEU A 5 -17.81 27.83 -12.22
CA LEU A 5 -18.49 26.58 -12.58
C LEU A 5 -19.33 26.70 -13.86
N ARG A 6 -19.99 27.85 -14.07
CA ARG A 6 -20.68 28.13 -15.35
C ARG A 6 -19.73 28.26 -16.55
N ARG A 7 -18.53 28.82 -16.36
CA ARG A 7 -17.52 28.91 -17.43
C ARG A 7 -16.95 27.54 -17.82
N LEU A 8 -16.98 26.58 -16.90
CA LEU A 8 -16.55 25.20 -17.11
C LEU A 8 -17.66 24.28 -17.67
N GLY A 9 -18.82 24.83 -18.02
CA GLY A 9 -19.93 24.08 -18.63
C GLY A 9 -20.88 23.39 -17.65
N PHE A 10 -20.71 23.56 -16.33
CA PHE A 10 -21.57 22.91 -15.35
C PHE A 10 -22.82 23.73 -15.03
N CYS A 11 -23.99 23.07 -15.08
CA CYS A 11 -25.25 23.67 -14.64
C CYS A 11 -25.35 23.64 -13.11
N TRP A 12 -25.41 24.84 -12.51
CA TRP A 12 -25.49 24.97 -11.05
C TRP A 12 -26.76 24.33 -10.45
N GLN A 13 -27.86 24.33 -11.19
CA GLN A 13 -29.09 23.64 -10.77
C GLN A 13 -28.88 22.12 -10.69
N GLU A 14 -28.20 21.53 -11.67
CA GLU A 14 -27.93 20.09 -11.71
C GLU A 14 -26.92 19.67 -10.63
N LEU A 15 -25.84 20.44 -10.45
CA LEU A 15 -24.88 20.20 -9.37
C LEU A 15 -25.54 20.28 -7.99
N ARG A 16 -26.45 21.24 -7.80
CA ARG A 16 -27.21 21.36 -6.55
C ARG A 16 -28.14 20.16 -6.33
N MET A 17 -28.69 19.57 -7.39
CA MET A 17 -29.55 18.38 -7.29
C MET A 17 -28.74 17.10 -7.07
N HIS A 18 -27.53 17.00 -7.64
CA HIS A 18 -26.63 15.85 -7.49
C HIS A 18 -25.89 15.83 -6.14
N TYR A 19 -25.42 16.98 -5.66
CA TYR A 19 -24.56 17.06 -4.46
C TYR A 19 -25.28 17.65 -3.24
N LEU A 20 -26.48 18.22 -3.42
CA LEU A 20 -27.29 18.80 -2.34
C LEU A 20 -28.79 18.51 -2.54
N PRO A 21 -29.19 17.22 -2.67
CA PRO A 21 -30.56 16.89 -3.00
C PRO A 21 -31.53 17.42 -1.93
N HIS A 22 -32.44 18.29 -2.36
CA HIS A 22 -33.63 18.72 -1.61
C HIS A 22 -34.86 17.88 -2.01
N ILE A 23 -34.64 16.80 -2.76
CA ILE A 23 -35.67 15.88 -3.23
C ILE A 23 -35.89 14.84 -2.14
N ALA A 24 -37.11 14.74 -1.61
CA ALA A 24 -37.46 13.80 -0.55
C ALA A 24 -37.07 12.34 -0.90
N GLY A 25 -37.26 11.93 -2.16
CA GLY A 25 -36.90 10.59 -2.64
C GLY A 25 -35.40 10.27 -2.63
N ILE A 26 -34.52 11.27 -2.75
CA ILE A 26 -33.06 11.08 -2.67
C ILE A 26 -32.57 11.28 -1.24
N ALA A 27 -33.20 12.20 -0.49
CA ALA A 27 -32.90 12.44 0.92
C ALA A 27 -33.11 11.18 1.78
N LEU A 28 -34.07 10.32 1.42
CA LEU A 28 -34.30 9.02 2.07
C LEU A 28 -33.11 8.06 2.01
N HIS A 29 -32.17 8.25 1.08
CA HIS A 29 -31.01 7.36 0.89
C HIS A 29 -29.69 7.97 1.34
N VAL A 30 -29.69 9.22 1.81
CA VAL A 30 -28.49 9.92 2.24
C VAL A 30 -28.46 9.95 3.77
N HIS A 31 -27.43 9.33 4.34
CA HIS A 31 -27.27 9.29 5.79
C HIS A 31 -27.17 10.71 6.38
N PRO A 32 -28.02 11.08 7.36
CA PRO A 32 -28.10 12.44 7.88
C PRO A 32 -26.77 12.91 8.51
N LEU A 33 -26.13 12.08 9.35
CA LEU A 33 -24.81 12.40 9.90
C LEU A 33 -23.69 12.51 8.86
N LEU A 34 -23.66 11.67 7.83
CA LEU A 34 -22.66 11.79 6.76
C LEU A 34 -22.76 13.14 6.05
N LYS A 35 -23.98 13.62 5.84
CA LYS A 35 -24.25 14.95 5.29
C LYS A 35 -23.80 16.08 6.21
N SER A 36 -23.99 15.93 7.51
CA SER A 36 -23.52 16.91 8.52
C SER A 36 -21.99 16.94 8.60
N LEU A 37 -21.33 15.78 8.53
CA LEU A 37 -19.86 15.69 8.45
C LEU A 37 -19.31 16.35 7.18
N TYR A 38 -19.93 16.13 6.03
CA TYR A 38 -19.52 16.79 4.79
C TYR A 38 -19.64 18.31 4.89
N ARG A 39 -20.72 18.83 5.49
CA ARG A 39 -20.85 20.28 5.75
C ARG A 39 -19.75 20.81 6.66
N MET A 40 -19.36 20.06 7.69
CA MET A 40 -18.26 20.45 8.56
C MET A 40 -16.94 20.58 7.78
N CYS A 41 -16.65 19.68 6.83
CA CYS A 41 -15.46 19.80 5.99
C CYS A 41 -15.43 21.10 5.18
N GLU A 42 -16.57 21.57 4.69
CA GLU A 42 -16.67 22.80 3.89
C GLU A 42 -16.61 24.08 4.74
N GLU A 43 -17.03 24.01 6.01
CA GLU A 43 -17.15 25.17 6.89
C GLU A 43 -15.92 25.41 7.78
N LEU A 44 -15.14 24.38 8.08
CA LEU A 44 -13.94 24.51 8.92
C LEU A 44 -12.79 25.18 8.15
N SER A 45 -12.17 26.18 8.76
CA SER A 45 -10.94 26.76 8.24
C SER A 45 -9.77 25.78 8.34
N LEU A 46 -8.74 25.95 7.50
CA LEU A 46 -7.56 25.09 7.49
C LEU A 46 -6.91 24.90 8.88
N ALA A 47 -6.87 25.97 9.68
CA ALA A 47 -6.32 25.93 11.03
C ALA A 47 -7.20 25.13 12.00
N GLN A 48 -8.53 25.22 11.87
CA GLN A 48 -9.47 24.43 12.66
C GLN A 48 -9.41 22.95 12.24
N SER A 49 -9.37 22.66 10.94
CA SER A 49 -9.20 21.30 10.41
C SER A 49 -7.88 20.68 10.89
N GLY A 50 -6.78 21.43 10.88
CA GLY A 50 -5.49 20.97 11.40
C GLY A 50 -5.53 20.62 12.89
N ARG A 51 -6.14 21.47 13.73
CA ARG A 51 -6.31 21.18 15.16
C ARG A 51 -7.21 19.97 15.41
N LEU A 52 -8.30 19.84 14.66
CA LEU A 52 -9.19 18.69 14.72
C LEU A 52 -8.44 17.39 14.40
N VAL A 53 -7.67 17.38 13.31
CA VAL A 53 -6.87 16.22 12.91
C VAL A 53 -5.84 15.84 13.97
N LEU A 54 -5.15 16.81 14.58
CA LEU A 54 -4.16 16.54 15.63
C LEU A 54 -4.81 16.01 16.91
N ASP A 55 -5.80 16.73 17.45
CA ASP A 55 -6.41 16.37 18.74
C ASP A 55 -7.20 15.07 18.68
N VAL A 56 -8.03 14.92 17.65
CA VAL A 56 -8.83 13.70 17.46
C VAL A 56 -7.94 12.57 16.99
N GLY A 57 -6.98 12.83 16.09
CA GLY A 57 -6.00 11.85 15.64
C GLY A 57 -5.17 11.27 16.79
N ASP A 58 -4.70 12.11 17.72
CA ASP A 58 -3.96 11.66 18.91
C ASP A 58 -4.85 10.85 19.86
N LYS A 59 -6.10 11.26 20.07
CA LYS A 59 -7.05 10.50 20.90
C LYS A 59 -7.39 9.14 20.26
N VAL A 60 -7.58 9.11 18.94
CA VAL A 60 -7.80 7.87 18.16
C VAL A 60 -6.58 6.96 18.26
N ALA A 61 -5.37 7.50 18.10
CA ALA A 61 -4.14 6.74 18.22
C ALA A 61 -3.92 6.15 19.63
N ARG A 62 -4.42 6.83 20.67
CA ARG A 62 -4.40 6.33 22.06
C ARG A 62 -5.47 5.27 22.34
N GLN A 63 -6.63 5.37 21.70
CA GLN A 63 -7.78 4.48 21.93
C GLN A 63 -7.74 3.19 21.08
N GLN A 64 -7.08 3.21 19.92
CA GLN A 64 -7.04 2.07 19.01
C GLN A 64 -5.64 1.82 18.43
N ALA A 65 -5.21 0.55 18.42
CA ALA A 65 -3.88 0.11 18.05
C ALA A 65 -3.62 0.06 16.51
N GLY A 66 -3.88 1.14 15.78
CA GLY A 66 -3.63 1.23 14.34
C GLY A 66 -2.67 2.36 13.97
N ASP A 67 -1.80 2.16 12.97
CA ASP A 67 -0.89 3.20 12.46
C ASP A 67 -1.71 4.45 12.06
N PRO A 68 -1.42 5.64 12.58
CA PRO A 68 -2.12 6.86 12.17
C PRO A 68 -1.86 7.13 10.68
N LEU A 69 -2.77 7.87 10.03
CA LEU A 69 -2.54 8.35 8.66
C LEU A 69 -1.17 9.04 8.60
N ARG A 70 -0.25 8.52 7.79
CA ARG A 70 1.11 9.10 7.59
C ARG A 70 1.10 10.36 6.71
N PHE A 71 -0.09 10.83 6.37
CA PHE A 71 -0.35 12.02 5.59
C PHE A 71 -1.02 13.04 6.50
N TYR A 72 -0.38 14.19 6.68
CA TYR A 72 -0.86 15.30 7.49
C TYR A 72 -1.04 16.53 6.61
N ASP A 73 -2.11 16.52 5.81
CA ASP A 73 -2.54 17.71 5.07
C ASP A 73 -3.99 18.04 5.46
N PRO A 74 -4.21 19.09 6.25
CA PRO A 74 -5.54 19.46 6.74
C PRO A 74 -6.47 20.00 5.64
N THR A 75 -5.99 20.15 4.40
CA THR A 75 -6.85 20.49 3.26
C THR A 75 -7.79 19.35 2.86
N TYR A 76 -7.47 18.11 3.25
CA TYR A 76 -8.24 16.91 2.92
C TYR A 76 -8.93 16.30 4.15
N LEU A 77 -9.66 17.13 4.91
CA LEU A 77 -10.30 16.72 6.18
C LEU A 77 -11.23 15.50 6.01
N GLU A 78 -11.89 15.38 4.86
CA GLU A 78 -12.76 14.25 4.51
C GLU A 78 -12.04 12.90 4.54
N ILE A 79 -10.73 12.86 4.25
CA ILE A 79 -9.93 11.63 4.30
C ILE A 79 -9.75 11.19 5.75
N PHE A 80 -9.55 12.13 6.68
CA PHE A 80 -9.43 11.83 8.11
C PHE A 80 -10.76 11.38 8.70
N LEU A 81 -11.87 12.04 8.35
CA LEU A 81 -13.20 11.59 8.77
C LEU A 81 -13.51 10.19 8.25
N LEU A 82 -13.13 9.88 7.00
CA LEU A 82 -13.30 8.54 6.43
C LEU A 82 -12.44 7.50 7.13
N ASP A 83 -11.20 7.83 7.50
CA ASP A 83 -10.33 6.96 8.30
C ASP A 83 -10.93 6.70 9.70
N TRP A 84 -11.41 7.73 10.39
CA TRP A 84 -12.04 7.59 11.70
C TRP A 84 -13.35 6.79 11.65
N LEU A 85 -14.12 6.90 10.57
CA LEU A 85 -15.29 6.06 10.30
C LEU A 85 -14.90 4.60 10.06
N THR A 86 -13.87 4.38 9.25
CA THR A 86 -13.37 3.02 8.92
C THR A 86 -12.83 2.32 10.15
N ARG A 87 -12.18 3.07 11.05
CA ARG A 87 -11.67 2.59 12.34
C ARG A 87 -12.75 2.51 13.43
N ARG A 88 -13.98 2.93 13.13
CA ARG A 88 -15.10 2.98 14.09
C ARG A 88 -14.82 3.84 15.33
N CYS A 89 -13.90 4.81 15.22
CA CYS A 89 -13.67 5.84 16.24
C CYS A 89 -14.83 6.83 16.29
N ILE A 90 -15.46 7.00 15.13
CA ILE A 90 -16.79 7.58 15.00
C ILE A 90 -17.67 6.61 14.23
N GLN A 91 -18.94 6.54 14.58
CA GLN A 91 -19.94 5.64 13.99
C GLN A 91 -21.16 6.46 13.60
N LEU A 92 -21.66 6.25 12.39
CA LEU A 92 -22.83 6.99 11.89
C LEU A 92 -24.15 6.36 12.35
N GLY A 93 -24.16 5.06 12.68
CA GLY A 93 -25.38 4.32 12.99
C GLY A 93 -26.12 3.86 11.73
N ASP A 94 -27.41 3.56 11.89
CA ASP A 94 -28.32 3.28 10.79
C ASP A 94 -28.80 4.55 10.07
N ILE A 95 -29.70 4.43 9.10
CA ILE A 95 -30.18 5.58 8.32
C ILE A 95 -30.88 6.67 9.15
N ASN A 96 -31.31 6.33 10.37
CA ASN A 96 -31.92 7.23 11.34
C ASN A 96 -30.89 7.73 12.38
N ALA A 97 -29.59 7.53 12.13
CA ALA A 97 -28.52 7.78 13.09
C ALA A 97 -28.64 6.98 14.41
N THR A 98 -29.43 5.90 14.44
CA THR A 98 -29.56 5.04 15.60
C THR A 98 -28.29 4.21 15.76
N GLY A 99 -27.70 4.20 16.96
CA GLY A 99 -26.39 3.60 17.20
C GLY A 99 -25.21 4.43 16.68
N SER A 100 -25.41 5.72 16.38
CA SER A 100 -24.32 6.63 16.09
C SER A 100 -23.47 6.90 17.33
N ASP A 101 -22.15 6.93 17.17
CA ASP A 101 -21.18 7.37 18.18
C ASP A 101 -20.25 8.40 17.54
N VAL A 102 -20.55 9.68 17.73
CA VAL A 102 -19.71 10.80 17.25
C VAL A 102 -19.21 11.65 18.42
N GLN A 103 -19.17 11.06 19.62
CA GLN A 103 -18.92 11.79 20.87
C GLN A 103 -17.52 12.43 20.88
N LEU A 104 -16.54 11.72 20.32
CA LEU A 104 -15.16 12.20 20.21
C LEU A 104 -15.06 13.53 19.43
N LEU A 105 -15.85 13.67 18.36
CA LEU A 105 -15.93 14.90 17.58
C LEU A 105 -16.66 16.00 18.37
N ILE A 106 -17.79 15.68 18.99
CA ILE A 106 -18.57 16.65 19.78
C ILE A 106 -17.72 17.24 20.90
N GLU A 107 -16.94 16.41 21.61
CA GLU A 107 -16.03 16.86 22.66
C GLU A 107 -14.94 17.78 22.14
N HIS A 108 -14.30 17.42 21.03
CA HIS A 108 -13.29 18.29 20.43
C HIS A 108 -13.87 19.64 19.99
N LEU A 109 -15.04 19.62 19.33
CA LEU A 109 -15.69 20.84 18.83
C LEU A 109 -16.06 21.77 19.99
N LYS A 110 -16.61 21.23 21.08
CA LYS A 110 -16.92 22.02 22.29
C LYS A 110 -15.66 22.59 22.94
N PHE A 111 -14.57 21.82 22.98
CA PHE A 111 -13.31 22.26 23.58
C PHE A 111 -12.61 23.38 22.76
N ASN A 112 -12.88 23.46 21.45
CA ASN A 112 -12.25 24.42 20.54
C ASN A 112 -13.18 25.58 20.12
N ASP A 113 -14.21 25.88 20.92
CA ASP A 113 -15.18 26.96 20.66
C ASP A 113 -15.96 26.85 19.32
N LEU A 114 -16.14 25.61 18.81
CA LEU A 114 -16.88 25.30 17.58
C LEU A 114 -18.32 24.89 17.88
N GLU A 115 -19.04 25.73 18.64
CA GLU A 115 -20.38 25.43 19.16
C GLU A 115 -21.41 25.20 18.05
N ALA A 116 -21.32 25.92 16.94
CA ALA A 116 -22.24 25.79 15.82
C ALA A 116 -22.17 24.38 15.18
N GLN A 117 -20.96 23.86 15.00
CA GLN A 117 -20.70 22.53 14.43
C GLN A 117 -21.06 21.42 15.43
N ALA A 118 -20.77 21.61 16.72
CA ALA A 118 -21.20 20.69 17.76
C ALA A 118 -22.73 20.60 17.83
N LYS A 119 -23.41 21.75 17.78
CA LYS A 119 -24.87 21.85 17.75
C LYS A 119 -25.45 21.17 16.51
N LEU A 120 -24.85 21.37 15.34
CA LEU A 120 -25.27 20.70 14.10
C LEU A 120 -25.26 19.18 14.24
N LEU A 121 -24.19 18.58 14.79
CA LEU A 121 -24.13 17.13 14.99
C LEU A 121 -25.19 16.65 15.99
N ILE A 122 -25.34 17.34 17.11
CA ILE A 122 -26.32 16.99 18.15
C ILE A 122 -27.75 17.08 17.62
N GLU A 123 -28.11 18.18 16.96
CA GLU A 123 -29.44 18.36 16.37
C GLU A 123 -29.71 17.34 15.26
N THR A 124 -28.70 16.93 14.51
CA THR A 124 -28.84 15.88 13.49
C THR A 124 -29.20 14.54 14.14
N ILE A 125 -28.59 14.18 15.27
CA ILE A 125 -28.93 12.95 16.00
C ILE A 125 -30.34 13.06 16.57
N LEU A 126 -30.64 14.15 17.27
CA LEU A 126 -31.94 14.35 17.93
C LEU A 126 -33.11 14.38 16.94
N SER A 127 -32.92 14.98 15.76
CA SER A 127 -33.98 15.09 14.75
C SER A 127 -34.25 13.79 13.99
N ASN A 128 -33.36 12.79 14.10
CA ASN A 128 -33.51 11.49 13.44
C ASN A 128 -33.69 10.34 14.43
N ALA A 129 -33.55 10.59 15.74
CA ALA A 129 -33.84 9.61 16.77
C ALA A 129 -35.29 9.12 16.63
N PRO A 130 -35.55 7.81 16.75
CA PRO A 130 -36.92 7.30 16.75
C PRO A 130 -37.71 7.98 17.88
N GLU A 131 -38.90 8.48 17.55
CA GLU A 131 -39.85 8.97 18.54
C GLU A 131 -39.94 7.93 19.68
N PRO A 132 -39.83 8.34 20.96
CA PRO A 132 -39.88 7.40 22.05
C PRO A 132 -41.27 6.74 22.05
N ASP A 133 -41.32 5.45 21.73
CA ASP A 133 -42.44 4.62 22.11
C ASP A 133 -42.69 4.86 23.60
N ALA A 134 -43.95 5.14 23.94
CA ALA A 134 -44.42 5.47 25.27
C ALA A 134 -44.29 4.26 26.22
N ALA A 135 -43.06 3.87 26.54
CA ALA A 135 -42.70 2.81 27.48
C ALA A 135 -41.19 2.86 27.79
N GLY A 136 -40.69 3.98 28.33
CA GLY A 136 -39.26 4.06 28.66
C GLY A 136 -38.75 5.34 29.31
N ILE A 137 -39.61 6.12 29.98
CA ILE A 137 -39.17 7.30 30.75
C ILE A 137 -38.85 6.83 32.17
N ALA A 138 -37.61 6.37 32.43
CA ALA A 138 -37.02 6.28 33.77
C ALA A 138 -35.55 5.79 33.77
N ALA A 139 -34.62 6.40 33.02
CA ALA A 139 -33.19 6.11 33.26
C ALA A 139 -32.19 7.15 32.71
N MET A 140 -32.53 8.45 32.64
CA MET A 140 -31.51 9.43 32.23
C MET A 140 -31.82 10.84 32.75
N ALA A 141 -31.81 11.00 34.08
CA ALA A 141 -31.75 12.31 34.73
C ALA A 141 -31.26 12.16 36.17
N THR A 142 -29.95 12.20 36.37
CA THR A 142 -29.19 12.59 37.60
C THR A 142 -27.75 12.09 37.44
N THR A 143 -26.65 12.81 37.65
CA THR A 143 -26.35 14.20 37.99
C THR A 143 -24.85 14.39 37.71
N ALA A 144 -24.45 15.58 37.29
CA ALA A 144 -23.05 15.99 37.23
C ALA A 144 -22.47 16.31 38.63
N THR A 145 -21.14 16.18 38.75
CA THR A 145 -20.19 16.79 39.72
C THR A 145 -20.18 16.33 41.20
N ILE A 146 -19.00 15.84 41.68
CA ILE A 146 -18.06 16.49 42.64
C ILE A 146 -16.91 15.51 43.01
N LYS A 147 -15.70 16.06 43.20
CA LYS A 147 -14.40 15.44 43.58
C LYS A 147 -14.43 14.68 44.91
N GLN A 148 -13.60 13.63 45.07
CA GLN A 148 -12.61 13.51 46.15
C GLN A 148 -11.64 12.33 45.99
N GLU A 149 -10.41 12.57 46.42
CA GLU A 149 -9.27 11.66 46.52
C GLU A 149 -9.53 10.49 47.50
N THR A 150 -8.89 9.35 47.28
CA THR A 150 -8.27 8.55 48.34
C THR A 150 -7.22 7.60 47.75
N ASP A 151 -6.03 7.64 48.35
CA ASP A 151 -4.94 6.67 48.22
C ASP A 151 -5.37 5.27 48.66
N SER A 152 -4.86 4.23 47.97
CA SER A 152 -4.19 3.10 48.65
C SER A 152 -3.54 2.10 47.67
N ASP A 153 -2.42 1.58 48.15
CA ASP A 153 -1.37 0.80 47.51
C ASP A 153 -1.71 -0.61 47.00
N ASN A 154 -1.09 -0.92 45.85
CA ASN A 154 -0.22 -2.07 45.58
C ASN A 154 -0.74 -3.51 45.75
N ARG A 155 -0.75 -4.28 44.66
CA ARG A 155 0.05 -5.53 44.51
C ARG A 155 0.01 -6.08 43.08
N GLN A 156 1.21 -6.23 42.53
CA GLN A 156 1.53 -6.98 41.32
C GLN A 156 1.06 -8.43 41.40
N SER A 157 0.51 -8.96 40.30
CA SER A 157 0.90 -10.28 39.81
C SER A 157 0.79 -10.34 38.29
N SER A 158 1.95 -10.38 37.67
CA SER A 158 2.20 -10.62 36.25
C SER A 158 1.90 -12.08 35.92
N SER A 159 1.02 -12.33 34.96
CA SER A 159 1.11 -13.54 34.14
C SER A 159 0.80 -13.22 32.67
N CYS A 160 1.60 -13.85 31.82
CA CYS A 160 1.86 -13.56 30.43
C CYS A 160 0.67 -13.91 29.52
N SER A 161 0.16 -12.94 28.75
CA SER A 161 -0.79 -13.16 27.65
C SER A 161 -0.23 -12.63 26.33
N THR A 162 1.00 -13.05 25.98
CA THR A 162 1.64 -12.69 24.70
C THR A 162 0.98 -13.34 23.48
N ALA A 163 0.18 -14.39 23.66
CA ALA A 163 -0.51 -15.08 22.57
C ALA A 163 -1.71 -14.28 22.00
N ALA A 164 -2.48 -13.58 22.85
CA ALA A 164 -3.71 -12.90 22.43
C ALA A 164 -3.46 -11.53 21.77
N ALA A 165 -2.37 -10.85 22.13
CA ALA A 165 -1.96 -9.58 21.52
C ALA A 165 -1.40 -9.78 20.10
N ALA A 166 -0.66 -10.87 19.87
CA ALA A 166 -0.16 -11.24 18.55
C ALA A 166 -1.30 -11.59 17.57
N SER A 167 -2.35 -12.28 18.04
CA SER A 167 -3.51 -12.64 17.21
C SER A 167 -4.34 -11.43 16.78
N ASN A 168 -4.48 -10.40 17.63
CA ASN A 168 -5.22 -9.18 17.28
C ASN A 168 -4.43 -8.27 16.30
N ALA A 169 -3.10 -8.20 16.42
CA ALA A 169 -2.25 -7.48 15.47
C ALA A 169 -2.22 -8.15 14.07
N PHE A 170 -2.27 -9.49 14.02
CA PHE A 170 -2.36 -10.24 12.77
C PHE A 170 -3.71 -10.05 12.06
N ALA A 171 -4.80 -9.94 12.82
CA ALA A 171 -6.15 -9.72 12.29
C ALA A 171 -6.34 -8.32 11.69
N MET A 172 -5.78 -7.27 12.30
CA MET A 172 -5.87 -5.88 11.80
C MET A 172 -5.03 -5.62 10.54
N ARG A 173 -3.96 -6.40 10.30
CA ARG A 173 -3.10 -6.31 9.10
C ARG A 173 -3.84 -6.57 7.78
N ARG A 174 -5.00 -7.24 7.81
CA ARG A 174 -5.74 -7.66 6.61
C ARG A 174 -6.64 -6.58 5.97
N ILE A 175 -6.93 -5.46 6.64
CA ILE A 175 -7.95 -4.50 6.14
C ILE A 175 -7.44 -3.70 4.92
N ASN A 176 -6.15 -3.37 4.87
CA ASN A 176 -5.50 -2.69 3.72
C ASN A 176 -4.50 -3.59 2.97
N ALA A 177 -4.49 -4.90 3.26
CA ALA A 177 -3.60 -5.83 2.58
C ALA A 177 -4.12 -6.15 1.19
N LEU A 178 -3.21 -6.20 0.21
CA LEU A 178 -3.51 -6.78 -1.10
C LEU A 178 -3.93 -8.24 -0.88
N ARG A 179 -5.05 -8.63 -1.50
CA ARG A 179 -5.57 -9.99 -1.40
C ARG A 179 -4.66 -10.93 -2.20
N LEU A 180 -3.89 -11.73 -1.49
CA LEU A 180 -3.05 -12.79 -2.04
C LEU A 180 -3.47 -14.12 -1.41
N THR A 181 -3.88 -15.07 -2.24
CA THR A 181 -4.21 -16.43 -1.82
C THR A 181 -3.17 -17.41 -2.35
N ARG A 182 -2.88 -18.51 -1.62
CA ARG A 182 -1.92 -19.51 -2.12
C ARG A 182 -2.39 -20.18 -3.42
N GLU A 183 -3.70 -20.39 -3.56
CA GLU A 183 -4.31 -21.01 -4.75
C GLU A 183 -4.18 -20.15 -6.01
N ASN A 184 -4.23 -18.82 -5.86
CA ASN A 184 -4.11 -17.87 -6.96
C ASN A 184 -2.86 -17.00 -6.89
N ALA A 185 -1.84 -17.40 -6.11
CA ALA A 185 -0.68 -16.57 -5.77
C ALA A 185 -0.08 -15.91 -7.02
N GLY A 186 0.17 -16.72 -8.05
CA GLY A 186 0.47 -16.25 -9.39
C GLY A 186 1.67 -16.93 -10.01
N ILE A 187 2.41 -16.17 -10.81
CA ILE A 187 3.61 -16.68 -11.50
C ILE A 187 4.84 -16.17 -10.76
N ALA A 188 5.80 -17.06 -10.53
CA ALA A 188 7.14 -16.70 -10.10
C ALA A 188 8.13 -17.05 -11.21
N LEU A 189 8.54 -16.04 -11.98
CA LEU A 189 9.48 -16.16 -13.08
C LEU A 189 10.90 -16.00 -12.55
N ILE A 190 11.74 -17.01 -12.71
CA ILE A 190 13.14 -17.00 -12.29
C ILE A 190 14.03 -17.10 -13.53
N ILE A 191 14.78 -16.04 -13.79
CA ILE A 191 15.77 -15.97 -14.86
C ILE A 191 17.14 -16.14 -14.24
N ASN A 192 17.80 -17.25 -14.57
CA ASN A 192 19.06 -17.66 -13.98
C ASN A 192 20.17 -17.66 -15.03
N GLN A 193 21.05 -16.67 -14.97
CA GLN A 193 22.17 -16.53 -15.88
C GLN A 193 23.42 -17.11 -15.22
N GLN A 194 23.83 -18.30 -15.63
CA GLN A 194 25.04 -18.95 -15.13
C GLN A 194 26.20 -18.81 -16.10
N GLU A 195 25.94 -19.05 -17.38
CA GLU A 195 26.90 -19.05 -18.46
C GLU A 195 26.58 -17.91 -19.42
N PHE A 196 27.65 -17.24 -19.88
CA PHE A 196 27.54 -16.09 -20.76
C PHE A 196 28.34 -16.37 -22.02
N HIS A 197 27.72 -16.10 -23.16
CA HIS A 197 28.37 -16.18 -24.45
C HIS A 197 28.53 -14.77 -25.01
N ARG A 198 29.63 -14.59 -25.74
CA ARG A 198 30.08 -13.26 -26.14
C ARG A 198 29.44 -12.86 -27.45
N ASN A 199 28.70 -11.74 -27.46
CA ASN A 199 28.54 -10.99 -28.68
C ASN A 199 29.79 -10.11 -28.92
N LYS A 200 30.69 -10.58 -29.80
CA LYS A 200 32.00 -9.94 -30.07
C LYS A 200 31.90 -8.46 -30.48
N PHE A 201 30.73 -8.02 -30.93
CA PHE A 201 30.49 -6.65 -31.38
C PHE A 201 30.08 -5.69 -30.26
N LEU A 202 29.58 -6.20 -29.12
CA LEU A 202 28.90 -5.40 -28.10
C LEU A 202 29.56 -5.44 -26.72
N SER A 203 30.24 -6.53 -26.36
CA SER A 203 30.83 -6.68 -25.01
C SER A 203 32.36 -6.76 -25.07
N PRO A 204 33.09 -5.83 -24.41
CA PRO A 204 34.55 -5.77 -24.48
C PRO A 204 35.22 -6.91 -23.72
N ARG A 205 34.66 -7.36 -22.59
CA ARG A 205 35.22 -8.43 -21.73
C ARG A 205 34.27 -9.63 -21.61
N PRO A 206 34.82 -10.86 -21.50
CA PRO A 206 34.02 -12.04 -21.24
C PRO A 206 33.49 -12.01 -19.80
N LEU A 207 32.18 -12.15 -19.64
CA LEU A 207 31.57 -12.32 -18.34
C LEU A 207 31.88 -13.73 -17.80
N GLN A 208 32.30 -13.81 -16.54
CA GLN A 208 32.68 -15.08 -15.92
C GLN A 208 31.46 -15.95 -15.59
N LYS A 209 31.65 -17.28 -15.49
CA LYS A 209 30.60 -18.20 -15.05
C LYS A 209 30.15 -17.91 -13.60
N ARG A 210 28.84 -17.84 -13.36
CA ARG A 210 28.26 -17.54 -12.04
C ARG A 210 28.03 -18.81 -11.20
N ASN A 211 29.11 -19.48 -10.80
CA ASN A 211 29.02 -20.70 -9.97
C ASN A 211 28.21 -20.49 -8.68
N GLY A 212 27.31 -21.41 -8.36
CA GLY A 212 26.42 -21.30 -7.19
C GLY A 212 25.09 -20.59 -7.46
N THR A 213 24.88 -19.97 -8.63
CA THR A 213 23.58 -19.38 -8.98
C THR A 213 22.45 -20.42 -9.07
N ASP A 214 22.76 -21.68 -9.38
CA ASP A 214 21.76 -22.74 -9.37
C ASP A 214 21.27 -23.08 -7.97
N VAL A 215 22.10 -22.84 -6.94
CA VAL A 215 21.69 -22.98 -5.54
C VAL A 215 20.64 -21.91 -5.21
N ASP A 216 20.85 -20.67 -5.67
CA ASP A 216 19.88 -19.58 -5.55
C ASP A 216 18.58 -19.89 -6.30
N LYS A 217 18.68 -20.31 -7.57
CA LYS A 217 17.53 -20.73 -8.39
C LYS A 217 16.71 -21.81 -7.69
N LYS A 218 17.38 -22.85 -7.17
CA LYS A 218 16.73 -23.96 -6.46
C LYS A 218 16.03 -23.46 -5.19
N ARG A 219 16.70 -22.63 -4.39
CA ARG A 219 16.14 -22.07 -3.16
C ARG A 219 14.89 -21.23 -3.43
N LEU A 220 14.97 -20.30 -4.39
CA LEU A 220 13.82 -19.49 -4.80
C LEU A 220 12.66 -20.36 -5.30
N LYS A 221 12.96 -21.39 -6.11
CA LYS A 221 11.95 -22.31 -6.60
C LYS A 221 11.24 -23.03 -5.46
N GLU A 222 11.98 -23.54 -4.49
CA GLU A 222 11.41 -24.22 -3.32
C GLU A 222 10.48 -23.29 -2.53
N VAL A 223 10.97 -22.11 -2.14
CA VAL A 223 10.21 -21.14 -1.34
C VAL A 223 8.94 -20.67 -2.05
N PHE A 224 9.04 -20.22 -3.31
CA PHE A 224 7.87 -19.72 -4.03
C PHE A 224 6.86 -20.83 -4.36
N SER A 225 7.32 -22.07 -4.59
CA SER A 225 6.42 -23.21 -4.76
C SER A 225 5.63 -23.49 -3.48
N LEU A 226 6.27 -23.43 -2.30
CA LEU A 226 5.60 -23.60 -1.00
C LEU A 226 4.55 -22.50 -0.73
N MET A 227 4.76 -21.31 -1.30
CA MET A 227 3.80 -20.21 -1.25
C MET A 227 2.65 -20.33 -2.26
N GLY A 228 2.64 -21.37 -3.10
CA GLY A 228 1.57 -21.62 -4.09
C GLY A 228 1.78 -20.95 -5.45
N TYR A 229 2.96 -20.40 -5.73
CA TYR A 229 3.26 -19.84 -7.05
C TYR A 229 3.51 -20.94 -8.08
N ASN A 230 3.08 -20.68 -9.32
CA ASN A 230 3.55 -21.42 -10.48
C ASN A 230 4.95 -20.92 -10.84
N VAL A 231 5.98 -21.67 -10.44
CA VAL A 231 7.38 -21.28 -10.65
C VAL A 231 7.86 -21.70 -12.04
N GLU A 232 8.32 -20.72 -12.82
CA GLU A 232 8.92 -20.92 -14.14
C GLU A 232 10.39 -20.51 -14.08
N THR A 233 11.28 -21.39 -14.52
CA THR A 233 12.73 -21.16 -14.48
C THR A 233 13.31 -21.22 -15.88
N TYR A 234 14.09 -20.21 -16.26
CA TYR A 234 14.80 -20.15 -17.54
C TYR A 234 16.29 -19.91 -17.29
N ASP A 235 17.12 -20.79 -17.85
CA ASP A 235 18.58 -20.75 -17.69
C ASP A 235 19.24 -20.18 -18.93
N ASN A 236 20.22 -19.29 -18.73
CA ASN A 236 21.12 -18.78 -19.79
C ASN A 236 20.39 -18.21 -21.02
N VAL A 237 19.33 -17.43 -20.80
CA VAL A 237 18.53 -16.81 -21.87
C VAL A 237 19.07 -15.45 -22.32
N ASP A 238 18.86 -15.11 -23.58
CA ASP A 238 19.32 -13.85 -24.14
C ASP A 238 18.46 -12.66 -23.71
N HIS A 239 19.00 -11.44 -23.84
CA HIS A 239 18.32 -10.22 -23.40
C HIS A 239 16.91 -10.04 -23.99
N LEU A 240 16.68 -10.39 -25.26
CA LEU A 240 15.32 -10.32 -25.85
C LEU A 240 14.39 -11.40 -25.28
N ASP A 241 14.91 -12.60 -25.06
CA ASP A 241 14.15 -13.71 -24.47
C ASP A 241 13.76 -13.40 -23.01
N ILE A 242 14.63 -12.75 -22.24
CA ILE A 242 14.30 -12.21 -20.90
C ILE A 242 13.04 -11.36 -20.97
N VAL A 243 13.02 -10.38 -21.88
CA VAL A 243 11.88 -9.48 -22.05
C VAL A 243 10.64 -10.25 -22.51
N GLN A 244 10.81 -11.21 -23.42
CA GLN A 244 9.70 -12.03 -23.92
C GLN A 244 9.09 -12.93 -22.84
N HIS A 245 9.91 -13.56 -21.99
CA HIS A 245 9.44 -14.34 -20.86
C HIS A 245 8.68 -13.48 -19.85
N ILE A 246 9.17 -12.26 -19.57
CA ILE A 246 8.47 -11.32 -18.69
C ILE A 246 7.12 -10.90 -19.29
N ARG A 247 7.07 -10.52 -20.57
CA ARG A 247 5.82 -10.18 -21.27
C ARG A 247 4.83 -11.34 -21.23
N SER A 248 5.29 -12.56 -21.53
CA SER A 248 4.45 -13.75 -21.47
C SER A 248 3.91 -14.03 -20.06
N ALA A 249 4.73 -13.80 -19.02
CA ALA A 249 4.28 -13.94 -17.64
C ALA A 249 3.24 -12.86 -17.27
N CYS A 250 3.41 -11.62 -17.74
CA CYS A 250 2.42 -10.56 -17.57
C CYS A 250 1.07 -10.93 -18.21
N ASP A 251 1.08 -11.38 -19.47
CA ASP A 251 -0.12 -11.77 -20.21
C ASP A 251 -0.91 -12.88 -19.49
N ARG A 252 -0.20 -13.88 -18.94
CA ARG A 252 -0.79 -15.02 -18.23
C ARG A 252 -1.19 -14.71 -16.78
N SER A 253 -0.83 -13.54 -16.27
CA SER A 253 -1.14 -13.12 -14.90
C SER A 253 -2.50 -12.41 -14.76
N LEU A 254 -3.32 -12.36 -15.83
CA LEU A 254 -4.64 -11.73 -15.83
C LEU A 254 -5.56 -12.22 -14.68
N LEU A 255 -5.58 -13.53 -14.43
CA LEU A 255 -6.45 -14.15 -13.39
C LEU A 255 -5.70 -14.46 -12.08
N ARG A 256 -4.44 -14.05 -11.97
CA ARG A 256 -3.58 -14.32 -10.80
C ARG A 256 -3.58 -13.14 -9.84
N ASP A 257 -3.29 -13.40 -8.57
CA ASP A 257 -3.27 -12.36 -7.54
C ASP A 257 -2.01 -11.49 -7.64
N SER A 258 -0.85 -12.06 -8.00
CA SER A 258 0.44 -11.34 -8.09
C SER A 258 1.37 -11.86 -9.20
N LEU A 259 2.48 -11.16 -9.39
CA LEU A 259 3.59 -11.56 -10.27
C LEU A 259 4.93 -11.34 -9.56
N VAL A 260 5.77 -12.37 -9.56
CA VAL A 260 7.14 -12.30 -9.05
C VAL A 260 8.10 -12.53 -10.21
N VAL A 261 9.12 -11.69 -10.35
CA VAL A 261 10.22 -11.85 -11.29
C VAL A 261 11.54 -11.78 -10.53
N CYS A 262 12.36 -12.82 -10.63
CA CYS A 262 13.69 -12.89 -10.05
C CYS A 262 14.71 -12.96 -11.18
N ILE A 263 15.68 -12.03 -11.20
CA ILE A 263 16.76 -12.00 -12.18
C ILE A 263 18.09 -12.21 -11.44
N LEU A 264 18.74 -13.35 -11.72
CA LEU A 264 20.04 -13.71 -11.18
C LEU A 264 21.07 -13.59 -12.30
N SER A 265 21.84 -12.49 -12.35
CA SER A 265 22.79 -12.27 -13.43
C SER A 265 24.04 -11.48 -12.99
N HIS A 266 24.92 -11.21 -13.95
CA HIS A 266 25.84 -10.08 -13.85
C HIS A 266 25.08 -8.78 -14.13
N GLY A 267 25.67 -7.68 -13.72
CA GLY A 267 25.11 -6.36 -13.97
C GLY A 267 26.13 -5.27 -13.66
N PHE A 268 25.70 -4.05 -13.89
CA PHE A 268 26.35 -2.82 -13.48
C PHE A 268 25.25 -1.83 -13.09
N GLU A 269 25.61 -0.61 -12.72
CA GLU A 269 24.67 0.40 -12.26
C GLU A 269 23.40 0.49 -13.15
N GLU A 270 22.25 0.18 -12.54
CA GLU A 270 20.91 0.19 -13.15
C GLU A 270 20.71 -0.77 -14.35
N ALA A 271 21.56 -1.78 -14.51
CA ALA A 271 21.48 -2.73 -15.61
C ALA A 271 21.81 -4.18 -15.23
N VAL A 272 21.23 -5.12 -15.98
CA VAL A 272 21.48 -6.56 -15.86
C VAL A 272 21.81 -7.16 -17.23
N TYR A 273 22.69 -8.16 -17.27
CA TYR A 273 23.08 -8.82 -18.52
C TYR A 273 22.17 -10.01 -18.87
N GLY A 274 21.87 -10.18 -20.15
CA GLY A 274 21.45 -11.48 -20.70
C GLY A 274 22.65 -12.39 -21.00
N ALA A 275 22.38 -13.65 -21.35
CA ALA A 275 23.42 -14.65 -21.63
C ALA A 275 24.35 -14.22 -22.77
N ASN A 276 23.82 -13.56 -23.82
CA ASN A 276 24.60 -12.95 -24.89
C ASN A 276 25.42 -11.71 -24.50
N SER A 277 25.54 -11.41 -23.21
CA SER A 277 26.33 -10.32 -22.65
C SER A 277 25.85 -8.92 -23.07
N ILE A 278 24.59 -8.81 -23.49
CA ILE A 278 23.91 -7.55 -23.77
C ILE A 278 23.13 -7.14 -22.53
N ALA A 279 23.30 -5.89 -22.10
CA ALA A 279 22.67 -5.36 -20.91
C ALA A 279 21.26 -4.84 -21.18
N LEU A 280 20.37 -4.97 -20.21
CA LEU A 280 19.04 -4.38 -20.17
C LEU A 280 18.98 -3.41 -18.99
N LYS A 281 18.33 -2.26 -19.16
CA LYS A 281 18.05 -1.36 -18.03
C LYS A 281 17.03 -1.99 -17.12
N ILE A 282 17.27 -1.88 -15.82
CA ILE A 282 16.31 -2.32 -14.82
C ILE A 282 15.02 -1.51 -14.96
N THR A 283 15.10 -0.20 -15.16
CA THR A 283 13.94 0.67 -15.40
C THR A 283 13.09 0.23 -16.60
N ASP A 284 13.71 -0.30 -17.65
CA ASP A 284 12.97 -0.77 -18.82
C ASP A 284 12.23 -2.08 -18.51
N ILE A 285 12.83 -2.95 -17.68
CA ILE A 285 12.17 -4.16 -17.16
C ILE A 285 10.99 -3.78 -16.25
N GLU A 286 11.14 -2.79 -15.38
CA GLU A 286 10.06 -2.26 -14.56
C GLU A 286 8.92 -1.70 -15.42
N ASN A 287 9.26 -0.94 -16.47
CA ASN A 287 8.28 -0.42 -17.41
C ASN A 287 7.51 -1.53 -18.13
N VAL A 288 8.16 -2.63 -18.50
CA VAL A 288 7.49 -3.82 -19.07
C VAL A 288 6.53 -4.46 -18.06
N LEU A 289 6.91 -4.57 -16.78
CA LEU A 289 6.04 -5.11 -15.74
C LEU A 289 4.83 -4.20 -15.47
N CYS A 290 5.03 -2.89 -15.57
CA CYS A 290 4.04 -1.87 -15.24
C CYS A 290 3.24 -1.36 -16.45
N SER A 291 3.52 -1.84 -17.68
CA SER A 291 2.77 -1.43 -18.88
C SER A 291 1.42 -2.14 -19.05
N TYR A 292 1.14 -3.17 -18.25
CA TYR A 292 -0.05 -4.00 -18.37
C TYR A 292 -1.16 -3.53 -17.42
N GLU A 293 -2.27 -3.04 -17.99
CA GLU A 293 -3.44 -2.56 -17.21
C GLU A 293 -4.00 -3.62 -16.25
N THR A 294 -3.91 -4.88 -16.66
CA THR A 294 -4.36 -6.06 -15.90
C THR A 294 -3.57 -6.27 -14.60
N LEU A 295 -2.42 -5.60 -14.43
CA LEU A 295 -1.52 -5.72 -13.29
C LEU A 295 -1.43 -4.45 -12.42
N TYR A 296 -2.16 -3.37 -12.72
CA TYR A 296 -2.03 -2.10 -11.98
C TYR A 296 -2.33 -2.24 -10.48
N ASN A 297 -3.38 -2.97 -10.11
CA ASN A 297 -3.76 -3.17 -8.71
C ASN A 297 -3.22 -4.47 -8.11
N LYS A 298 -2.24 -5.10 -8.75
CA LYS A 298 -1.66 -6.36 -8.31
C LYS A 298 -0.24 -6.18 -7.80
N PRO A 299 0.15 -6.85 -6.70
CA PRO A 299 1.52 -6.83 -6.23
C PRO A 299 2.47 -7.41 -7.28
N LYS A 300 3.55 -6.68 -7.54
CA LYS A 300 4.63 -7.05 -8.46
C LYS A 300 5.93 -7.02 -7.69
N LEU A 301 6.64 -8.14 -7.60
CA LEU A 301 7.93 -8.21 -6.91
C LEU A 301 9.04 -8.46 -7.95
N LEU A 302 9.95 -7.51 -8.09
CA LEU A 302 11.15 -7.64 -8.91
C LEU A 302 12.37 -7.82 -8.00
N VAL A 303 12.95 -9.02 -7.99
CA VAL A 303 14.16 -9.36 -7.23
C VAL A 303 15.35 -9.37 -8.17
N ILE A 304 16.41 -8.64 -7.86
CA ILE A 304 17.60 -8.55 -8.70
C ILE A 304 18.84 -8.91 -7.87
N GLN A 305 19.48 -10.00 -8.27
CA GLN A 305 20.80 -10.42 -7.79
C GLN A 305 21.83 -10.16 -8.89
N ALA A 306 22.43 -8.97 -8.86
CA ALA A 306 23.46 -8.52 -9.79
C ALA A 306 24.31 -7.41 -9.16
N CYS A 307 25.58 -7.29 -9.57
CA CYS A 307 26.41 -6.15 -9.20
C CYS A 307 25.79 -4.84 -9.70
N GLN A 308 26.01 -3.74 -8.98
CA GLN A 308 25.55 -2.40 -9.37
C GLN A 308 26.72 -1.41 -9.39
N GLU A 309 27.93 -1.91 -9.62
CA GLU A 309 29.14 -1.10 -9.74
C GLU A 309 29.07 -0.22 -10.99
N LYS A 310 29.79 0.89 -10.96
CA LYS A 310 29.92 1.75 -12.14
C LYS A 310 30.70 1.01 -13.23
N PRO A 311 30.31 1.17 -14.51
CA PRO A 311 31.12 0.66 -15.60
C PRO A 311 32.53 1.29 -15.56
N ASP A 312 33.54 0.53 -15.97
CA ASP A 312 34.89 1.06 -16.13
C ASP A 312 34.86 2.22 -17.15
N GLN A 313 35.65 3.28 -16.93
CA GLN A 313 35.68 4.48 -17.79
C GLN A 313 35.97 4.17 -19.28
N ASP A 314 36.62 3.03 -19.56
CA ASP A 314 36.89 2.54 -20.92
C ASP A 314 35.63 2.02 -21.64
N GLU A 315 34.57 1.64 -20.91
CA GLU A 315 33.29 1.17 -21.47
C GLU A 315 32.36 2.33 -21.85
N GLU A 316 32.58 3.54 -21.33
CA GLU A 316 31.77 4.73 -21.63
C GLU A 316 32.13 5.39 -22.99
N GLN A 317 33.36 5.22 -23.48
CA GLN A 317 33.86 5.95 -24.66
C GLN A 317 33.64 5.24 -26.00
N GLY A 318 33.25 3.96 -26.00
CA GLY A 318 32.76 3.25 -27.18
C GLY A 318 31.26 2.98 -27.04
N GLN A 319 30.51 2.88 -28.13
CA GLN A 319 29.10 2.43 -28.13
C GLN A 319 28.93 0.94 -27.71
N ARG A 320 29.69 0.48 -26.72
CA ARG A 320 29.86 -0.90 -26.24
C ARG A 320 29.79 -0.90 -24.71
N GLY A 321 28.57 -0.86 -24.18
CA GLY A 321 28.31 -0.75 -22.75
C GLY A 321 26.94 -0.12 -22.44
N LEU A 322 26.36 0.59 -23.41
CA LEU A 322 25.00 1.12 -23.26
C LEU A 322 23.98 -0.02 -23.23
N PRO A 323 23.08 -0.04 -22.24
CA PRO A 323 21.99 -1.00 -22.21
C PRO A 323 21.15 -0.95 -23.49
N PHE A 324 20.76 -2.13 -23.99
CA PHE A 324 19.80 -2.26 -25.06
C PHE A 324 18.49 -1.59 -24.64
N LYS A 325 18.04 -0.63 -25.44
CA LYS A 325 16.82 0.11 -25.16
C LYS A 325 15.61 -0.75 -25.53
N ILE A 326 14.70 -0.91 -24.59
CA ILE A 326 13.40 -1.50 -24.87
C ILE A 326 12.41 -0.36 -25.12
N ASP A 327 11.70 -0.40 -26.25
CA ASP A 327 10.67 0.60 -26.57
C ASP A 327 9.39 0.35 -25.77
N VAL A 328 9.46 0.55 -24.45
CA VAL A 328 8.32 0.51 -23.52
C VAL A 328 8.45 1.65 -22.52
N THR A 329 7.38 2.42 -22.37
CA THR A 329 7.30 3.53 -21.41
C THR A 329 6.00 3.47 -20.64
N THR A 330 6.05 3.84 -19.36
CA THR A 330 4.85 4.09 -18.56
C THR A 330 4.45 5.56 -18.73
N GLN A 331 3.16 5.81 -18.93
CA GLN A 331 2.56 7.14 -19.10
C GLN A 331 2.34 7.89 -17.79
N SER A 332 2.23 7.19 -16.65
CA SER A 332 2.02 7.81 -15.35
C SER A 332 2.69 7.05 -14.20
N PRO A 333 3.09 7.73 -13.11
CA PRO A 333 3.62 7.07 -11.91
C PRO A 333 2.65 6.06 -11.29
N GLY A 334 1.34 6.23 -11.50
CA GLY A 334 0.30 5.34 -11.00
C GLY A 334 0.43 3.89 -11.51
N GLN A 335 1.10 3.68 -12.65
CA GLN A 335 1.32 2.35 -13.20
C GLN A 335 2.34 1.51 -12.40
N HIS A 336 3.21 2.18 -11.63
CA HIS A 336 4.21 1.54 -10.77
C HIS A 336 3.68 1.23 -9.36
N ILE A 337 2.41 1.52 -9.08
CA ILE A 337 1.80 1.20 -7.78
C ILE A 337 1.85 -0.32 -7.53
N ASN A 338 2.03 -0.69 -6.26
CA ASN A 338 2.16 -2.07 -5.78
C ASN A 338 3.35 -2.83 -6.38
N MET A 339 4.34 -2.13 -6.95
CA MET A 339 5.62 -2.72 -7.34
C MET A 339 6.64 -2.59 -6.21
N VAL A 340 7.40 -3.67 -5.98
CA VAL A 340 8.55 -3.69 -5.08
C VAL A 340 9.76 -4.15 -5.87
N ARG A 341 10.80 -3.31 -5.92
CA ARG A 341 12.14 -3.68 -6.41
C ARG A 341 13.01 -4.03 -5.22
N ALA A 342 13.54 -5.25 -5.19
CA ALA A 342 14.46 -5.74 -4.18
C ALA A 342 15.83 -6.00 -4.82
N MET A 343 16.81 -5.16 -4.49
CA MET A 343 18.18 -5.25 -5.01
C MET A 343 19.10 -5.95 -4.03
N SER A 344 20.01 -6.80 -4.52
CA SER A 344 21.03 -7.45 -3.69
C SER A 344 22.09 -6.51 -3.13
N THR A 345 22.22 -5.32 -3.70
CA THR A 345 23.20 -4.31 -3.33
C THR A 345 22.74 -2.92 -3.77
N VAL A 346 23.29 -1.87 -3.18
CA VAL A 346 23.06 -0.47 -3.57
C VAL A 346 23.99 -0.07 -4.72
N ASN A 347 23.65 1.04 -5.40
CA ASN A 347 24.42 1.53 -6.54
C ASN A 347 25.87 1.85 -6.14
N GLY A 348 26.81 1.46 -6.99
CA GLY A 348 28.25 1.59 -6.78
C GLY A 348 28.93 0.40 -6.11
N PHE A 349 28.21 -0.68 -5.75
CA PHE A 349 28.78 -1.79 -4.98
C PHE A 349 28.56 -3.17 -5.64
N PRO A 350 29.49 -4.14 -5.41
CA PRO A 350 29.36 -5.50 -5.90
C PRO A 350 28.29 -6.29 -5.15
N ALA A 351 27.67 -7.26 -5.81
CA ALA A 351 26.76 -8.21 -5.18
C ALA A 351 27.47 -9.53 -4.86
N LEU A 352 27.47 -9.92 -3.59
CA LEU A 352 28.24 -11.07 -3.11
C LEU A 352 27.54 -12.40 -3.40
N ARG A 353 28.34 -13.38 -3.87
CA ARG A 353 27.89 -14.75 -4.11
C ARG A 353 28.94 -15.77 -3.69
N HIS A 354 28.51 -16.77 -2.92
CA HIS A 354 29.32 -17.93 -2.60
C HIS A 354 29.14 -19.02 -3.66
N THR A 355 30.24 -19.66 -4.07
CA THR A 355 30.24 -20.64 -5.17
C THR A 355 29.43 -21.91 -4.89
N HIS A 356 29.33 -22.30 -3.61
CA HIS A 356 28.65 -23.53 -3.17
C HIS A 356 27.37 -23.29 -2.38
N MET A 357 27.20 -22.11 -1.78
CA MET A 357 26.07 -21.80 -0.89
C MET A 357 25.07 -20.83 -1.51
N GLY A 358 25.36 -20.32 -2.72
CA GLY A 358 24.55 -19.29 -3.34
C GLY A 358 24.87 -17.89 -2.83
N SER A 359 24.03 -16.92 -3.18
CA SER A 359 24.18 -15.50 -2.87
C SER A 359 23.59 -15.17 -1.51
N TRP A 360 24.31 -14.39 -0.71
CA TRP A 360 23.89 -14.05 0.66
C TRP A 360 22.51 -13.38 0.70
N PHE A 361 22.24 -12.52 -0.28
CA PHE A 361 20.95 -11.85 -0.42
C PHE A 361 19.82 -12.85 -0.69
N ILE A 362 19.99 -13.76 -1.67
CA ILE A 362 18.94 -14.72 -2.03
C ILE A 362 18.69 -15.72 -0.91
N GLN A 363 19.74 -16.24 -0.28
CA GLN A 363 19.58 -17.16 0.85
C GLN A 363 18.85 -16.48 2.02
N SER A 364 19.30 -15.29 2.42
CA SER A 364 18.64 -14.51 3.49
C SER A 364 17.20 -14.14 3.15
N LEU A 365 16.92 -13.77 1.89
CA LEU A 365 15.57 -13.47 1.42
C LEU A 365 14.66 -14.69 1.54
N CYS A 366 15.13 -15.85 1.08
CA CYS A 366 14.38 -17.11 1.15
C CYS A 366 14.11 -17.53 2.59
N ASP A 367 15.12 -17.45 3.46
CA ASP A 367 14.98 -17.77 4.89
C ASP A 367 14.00 -16.82 5.58
N ALA A 368 14.05 -15.51 5.26
CA ALA A 368 13.12 -14.54 5.78
C ALA A 368 11.68 -14.81 5.33
N ILE A 369 11.47 -15.17 4.07
CA ILE A 369 10.15 -15.54 3.54
C ILE A 369 9.63 -16.80 4.24
N GLU A 370 10.42 -17.86 4.35
CA GLU A 370 9.97 -19.10 5.01
C GLU A 370 9.62 -18.87 6.49
N CYS A 371 10.45 -18.12 7.22
CA CYS A 371 10.22 -17.85 8.64
C CYS A 371 8.99 -16.97 8.91
N HIS A 372 8.58 -16.12 7.98
CA HIS A 372 7.57 -15.07 8.24
C HIS A 372 6.34 -15.10 7.31
N SER A 373 6.22 -16.08 6.42
CA SER A 373 5.09 -16.18 5.47
C SER A 373 3.88 -17.00 5.96
N ALA A 374 3.96 -17.56 7.17
CA ALA A 374 2.91 -18.40 7.78
C ALA A 374 1.72 -17.59 8.30
#